data_AF-A0A644Z5I7-F1
#
_entry.id   AF-A0A644Z5I7-F1
#
_cell.length_a   1.000
_cell.length_b   1.000
_cell.length_c   1.000
_cell.angle_alpha   90.00
_cell.angle_beta   90.00
_cell.angle_gamma   90.00
#
_symmetry.space_group_name_H-M   'P 1'
#
loop_
_entity.id
_entity.type
_entity.pdbx_description
1 polymer ?
#
loop_
_entity_poly.entity_id
_entity_poly.type
_entity_poly.pdbx_seq_one_letter_code
_entity_poly.pdbx_strand_id
1 'polypeptide(L)'
;MTTRAGLVALISSTVFVVMCALIENLKNFWVVVPGWSFIIILPIYFVLTGALAARVAGTHEIGRSALTGMFSGALFGALIYCFWIEGKEFAGMTFRDLLGSVVANSVDLFFMVFISTTFFGTLGGLLFGLFTPHRPDVFNLNDPQMALNASLSADIAAVLSVTLTAAFYSRMAAFTGSFQLVRVTMIEILFILLFIQGCLTIILPHETRMAQHRPGLDEVRMAAFIDIVTGPLVILAVVLLAPEVLVVPWVIGFLKLSAFLSLIAFLIFKATIQPRRALLPAPGGQEAGTKTLLFGSIGNSHSGRLMVLCFGCAIVLVLPFSIPLITIWLSLNELNQIGYAPLFDALGRGQFDLRFWQILINGGLMLALGILLSAIYLFYLFLGRKFGKVDQEN
;
A
#
# COMPACT_ATOMS: atom_id res chain seq x y z
N MET A 1 -4.69 -14.10 10.02
CA MET A 1 -6.03 -13.56 9.67
C MET A 1 -5.91 -12.48 8.59
N THR A 2 -5.18 -11.38 8.83
CA THR A 2 -4.95 -10.27 7.88
C THR A 2 -4.36 -10.69 6.53
N THR A 3 -3.45 -11.66 6.50
CA THR A 3 -2.87 -12.21 5.27
C THR A 3 -3.88 -12.90 4.36
N ARG A 4 -4.90 -13.52 4.95
CA ARG A 4 -5.96 -14.18 4.18
C ARG A 4 -6.90 -13.14 3.55
N ALA A 5 -7.21 -12.08 4.28
CA ALA A 5 -7.95 -10.94 3.74
C ALA A 5 -7.18 -10.23 2.61
N GLY A 6 -5.88 -10.01 2.80
CA GLY A 6 -5.01 -9.47 1.75
C GLY A 6 -4.99 -10.36 0.49
N LEU A 7 -4.93 -11.68 0.66
CA LEU A 7 -5.01 -12.62 -0.47
C LEU A 7 -6.35 -12.51 -1.20
N VAL A 8 -7.47 -12.37 -0.49
CA VAL A 8 -8.78 -12.15 -1.11
C VAL A 8 -8.77 -10.87 -1.94
N ALA A 9 -8.24 -9.76 -1.41
CA ALA A 9 -8.09 -8.52 -2.18
C ALA A 9 -7.22 -8.70 -3.44
N LEU A 10 -6.07 -9.37 -3.34
CA LEU A 10 -5.19 -9.63 -4.49
C LEU A 10 -5.87 -10.47 -5.57
N ILE A 11 -6.57 -11.55 -5.17
CA ILE A 11 -7.26 -12.43 -6.11
C ILE A 11 -8.44 -11.69 -6.74
N SER A 12 -9.31 -11.08 -5.92
CA SER A 12 -10.47 -10.35 -6.41
C SER A 12 -10.07 -9.24 -7.37
N SER A 13 -9.03 -8.47 -7.07
CA SER A 13 -8.56 -7.38 -7.95
C SER A 13 -7.96 -7.91 -9.24
N THR A 14 -7.19 -8.99 -9.19
CA THR A 14 -6.66 -9.63 -10.41
C THR A 14 -7.79 -10.15 -11.30
N VAL A 15 -8.78 -10.83 -10.72
CA VAL A 15 -9.97 -11.29 -11.44
C VAL A 15 -10.72 -10.11 -12.04
N PHE A 16 -10.91 -9.04 -11.27
CA PHE A 16 -11.58 -7.83 -11.74
C PHE A 16 -10.83 -7.18 -12.93
N VAL A 17 -9.51 -6.99 -12.82
CA VAL A 17 -8.68 -6.42 -13.89
C VAL A 17 -8.71 -7.30 -15.15
N VAL A 18 -8.61 -8.63 -15.00
CA VAL A 18 -8.70 -9.57 -16.13
C VAL A 18 -10.09 -9.52 -16.76
N MET A 19 -11.17 -9.47 -15.96
CA MET A 19 -12.53 -9.32 -16.49
C MET A 19 -12.68 -8.01 -17.26
N CYS A 20 -12.19 -6.88 -16.71
CA CYS A 20 -12.20 -5.61 -17.41
C CYS A 20 -11.42 -5.66 -18.73
N ALA A 21 -10.22 -6.26 -18.75
CA ALA A 21 -9.40 -6.38 -19.95
C ALA A 21 -10.03 -7.30 -21.02
N LEU A 22 -10.66 -8.40 -20.61
CA LEU A 22 -11.39 -9.29 -21.52
C LEU A 22 -12.64 -8.61 -22.10
N ILE A 23 -13.31 -7.78 -21.29
CA ILE A 23 -14.49 -7.02 -21.70
C ILE A 23 -14.10 -5.80 -22.56
N GLU A 24 -12.97 -5.14 -22.34
CA GLU A 24 -12.51 -4.00 -23.16
C GLU A 24 -12.14 -4.38 -24.61
N ASN A 25 -11.72 -5.63 -24.85
CA ASN A 25 -11.59 -6.15 -26.22
C ASN A 25 -12.94 -6.20 -26.97
N LEU A 26 -14.07 -6.13 -26.26
CA LEU A 26 -15.36 -5.71 -26.80
C LEU A 26 -15.44 -4.18 -26.67
N LYS A 27 -14.75 -3.46 -27.57
CA LYS A 27 -14.48 -2.00 -27.69
C LYS A 27 -15.57 -0.98 -27.29
N ASN A 28 -16.76 -1.41 -26.91
CA ASN A 28 -17.92 -0.59 -26.63
C ASN A 28 -18.42 -0.64 -25.17
N PHE A 29 -17.83 -1.43 -24.26
CA PHE A 29 -18.41 -1.58 -22.91
C PHE A 29 -18.57 -0.26 -22.13
N TRP A 30 -17.59 0.63 -22.23
CA TRP A 30 -17.62 1.95 -21.56
C TRP A 30 -18.54 2.98 -22.22
N VAL A 31 -18.93 2.75 -23.48
CA VAL A 31 -19.80 3.64 -24.27
C VAL A 31 -21.24 3.11 -24.32
N VAL A 32 -21.44 1.80 -24.18
CA VAL A 32 -22.70 1.12 -24.48
C VAL A 32 -23.40 0.54 -23.25
N VAL A 33 -22.70 0.29 -22.13
CA VAL A 33 -23.42 -0.02 -20.89
C VAL A 33 -23.67 1.28 -20.13
N PRO A 34 -24.93 1.72 -19.98
CA PRO A 34 -25.23 2.96 -19.26
C PRO A 34 -24.61 2.89 -17.87
N GLY A 35 -24.03 4.00 -17.41
CA GLY A 35 -23.24 4.12 -16.17
C GLY A 35 -23.86 3.54 -14.89
N TRP A 36 -25.14 3.17 -14.91
CA TRP A 36 -25.87 2.50 -13.83
C TRP A 36 -25.35 1.09 -13.48
N SER A 37 -24.94 0.31 -14.48
CA SER A 37 -24.40 -1.04 -14.24
C SER A 37 -23.08 -0.97 -13.45
N PHE A 38 -22.22 0.00 -13.75
CA PHE A 38 -21.01 0.30 -13.00
C PHE A 38 -21.33 0.83 -11.59
N ILE A 39 -22.29 1.74 -11.47
CA ILE A 39 -22.73 2.31 -10.18
C ILE A 39 -23.31 1.23 -9.25
N ILE A 40 -23.88 0.14 -9.76
CA ILE A 40 -24.51 -0.90 -8.94
C ILE A 40 -23.59 -2.12 -8.77
N ILE A 41 -22.98 -2.61 -9.85
CA ILE A 41 -22.18 -3.85 -9.84
C ILE A 41 -20.86 -3.65 -9.09
N LEU A 42 -20.19 -2.50 -9.24
CA LEU A 42 -18.91 -2.26 -8.53
C LEU A 42 -19.09 -2.21 -7.02
N PRO A 43 -20.02 -1.42 -6.45
CA PRO A 43 -20.25 -1.45 -5.02
C PRO A 43 -20.62 -2.84 -4.50
N ILE A 44 -21.44 -3.60 -5.24
CA ILE A 44 -21.75 -4.98 -4.86
C ILE A 44 -20.47 -5.83 -4.85
N TYR A 45 -19.63 -5.73 -5.88
CA TYR A 45 -18.37 -6.48 -5.95
C TYR A 45 -17.42 -6.10 -4.79
N PHE A 46 -17.36 -4.82 -4.42
CA PHE A 46 -16.51 -4.33 -3.32
C PHE A 46 -17.05 -4.79 -1.96
N VAL A 47 -18.36 -4.72 -1.75
CA VAL A 47 -19.04 -5.24 -0.55
C VAL A 47 -18.81 -6.75 -0.43
N LEU A 48 -18.97 -7.51 -1.52
CA LEU A 48 -18.71 -8.95 -1.53
C LEU A 48 -17.24 -9.28 -1.24
N THR A 49 -16.31 -8.51 -1.79
CA THR A 49 -14.88 -8.67 -1.52
C THR A 49 -14.56 -8.40 -0.05
N GLY A 50 -15.13 -7.34 0.54
CA GLY A 50 -14.98 -7.03 1.97
C GLY A 50 -15.58 -8.11 2.88
N ALA A 51 -16.77 -8.61 2.55
CA ALA A 51 -17.43 -9.69 3.28
C ALA A 51 -16.65 -11.02 3.17
N LEU A 52 -16.15 -11.34 1.98
CA LEU A 52 -15.31 -12.52 1.76
C LEU A 52 -13.99 -12.39 2.52
N ALA A 53 -13.37 -11.22 2.52
CA ALA A 53 -12.13 -10.97 3.27
C ALA A 53 -12.33 -11.20 4.77
N ALA A 54 -13.41 -10.68 5.36
CA ALA A 54 -13.76 -10.92 6.76
C ALA A 54 -14.03 -12.41 7.04
N ARG A 55 -14.77 -13.09 6.14
CA ARG A 55 -15.05 -14.53 6.24
C ARG A 55 -13.78 -15.38 6.21
N VAL A 56 -12.90 -15.15 5.25
CA VAL A 56 -11.67 -15.96 5.07
C VAL A 56 -10.64 -15.60 6.15
N ALA A 57 -10.63 -14.36 6.63
CA ALA A 57 -9.87 -13.98 7.81
C ALA A 57 -10.36 -14.68 9.09
N GLY A 58 -11.62 -15.12 9.12
CA GLY A 58 -12.23 -15.77 10.27
C GLY A 58 -12.53 -14.81 11.41
N THR A 59 -12.79 -13.53 11.10
CA THR A 59 -13.14 -12.52 12.09
C THR A 59 -14.63 -12.58 12.39
N HIS A 60 -14.99 -12.65 13.66
CA HIS A 60 -16.38 -12.72 14.13
C HIS A 60 -16.79 -11.50 14.96
N GLU A 61 -15.83 -10.65 15.33
CA GLU A 61 -16.11 -9.33 15.89
C GLU A 61 -16.48 -8.33 14.79
N ILE A 62 -17.53 -7.55 15.00
CA ILE A 62 -18.06 -6.58 14.02
C ILE A 62 -16.97 -5.56 13.64
N GLY A 63 -16.29 -4.98 14.63
CA GLY A 63 -15.25 -3.98 14.38
C GLY A 63 -14.06 -4.55 13.59
N ARG A 64 -13.62 -5.77 13.90
CA ARG A 64 -12.51 -6.43 13.20
C ARG A 64 -12.90 -6.86 11.80
N SER A 65 -14.14 -7.30 11.60
CA SER A 65 -14.68 -7.64 10.28
C SER A 65 -14.75 -6.40 9.39
N ALA A 66 -15.26 -5.28 9.92
CA ALA A 66 -15.28 -3.99 9.23
C ALA A 66 -13.87 -3.51 8.84
N LEU A 67 -12.91 -3.54 9.78
CA LEU A 67 -11.51 -3.18 9.50
C LEU A 67 -10.88 -4.10 8.45
N THR A 68 -11.11 -5.40 8.53
CA THR A 68 -10.59 -6.37 7.55
C THR A 68 -11.14 -6.09 6.15
N GLY A 69 -12.43 -5.75 6.07
CA GLY A 69 -13.07 -5.30 4.83
C GLY A 69 -12.49 -3.99 4.31
N MET A 70 -12.26 -3.01 5.20
CA MET A 70 -11.63 -1.72 4.89
C MET A 70 -10.25 -1.91 4.23
N PHE A 71 -9.38 -2.71 4.85
CA PHE A 71 -8.04 -2.99 4.33
C PHE A 71 -8.06 -3.73 3.00
N SER A 72 -8.95 -4.73 2.88
CA SER A 72 -9.14 -5.46 1.63
C SER A 72 -9.63 -4.53 0.51
N GLY A 73 -10.56 -3.63 0.82
CA GLY A 73 -11.08 -2.62 -0.09
C GLY A 73 -10.00 -1.65 -0.54
N ALA A 74 -9.25 -1.06 0.40
CA ALA A 74 -8.14 -0.16 0.11
C ALA A 74 -7.08 -0.80 -0.80
N LEU A 75 -6.68 -2.04 -0.49
CA LEU A 75 -5.72 -2.79 -1.31
C LEU A 75 -6.26 -3.04 -2.73
N PHE A 76 -7.53 -3.42 -2.81
CA PHE A 76 -8.21 -3.65 -4.08
C PHE A 76 -8.30 -2.37 -4.93
N GLY A 77 -8.69 -1.25 -4.34
CA GLY A 77 -8.78 0.03 -5.05
C GLY A 77 -7.45 0.56 -5.54
N ALA A 78 -6.41 0.43 -4.71
CA ALA A 78 -5.07 0.78 -5.10
C ALA A 78 -4.54 -0.10 -6.25
N LEU A 79 -4.93 -1.39 -6.32
CA LEU A 79 -4.63 -2.25 -7.48
C LEU A 79 -5.37 -1.83 -8.74
N ILE A 80 -6.67 -1.53 -8.64
CA ILE A 80 -7.42 -1.01 -9.79
C ILE A 80 -6.77 0.27 -10.30
N TYR A 81 -6.42 1.18 -9.40
CA TYR A 81 -5.75 2.42 -9.77
C TYR A 81 -4.42 2.15 -10.51
N CYS A 82 -3.62 1.17 -10.05
CA CYS A 82 -2.40 0.72 -10.73
C CYS A 82 -2.59 0.28 -12.19
N PHE A 83 -3.75 -0.30 -12.49
CA PHE A 83 -4.09 -0.78 -13.83
C PHE A 83 -5.02 0.17 -14.59
N TRP A 84 -5.41 1.29 -13.99
CA TRP A 84 -6.30 2.23 -14.65
C TRP A 84 -5.54 3.04 -15.70
N ILE A 85 -6.21 3.24 -16.83
CA ILE A 85 -5.65 3.88 -18.01
C ILE A 85 -6.47 5.11 -18.34
N GLU A 86 -5.82 6.28 -18.42
CA GLU A 86 -6.44 7.45 -19.04
C GLU A 86 -6.35 7.36 -20.56
N GLY A 87 -7.45 6.92 -21.17
CA GLY A 87 -7.60 6.81 -22.61
C GLY A 87 -8.25 8.03 -23.26
N LYS A 88 -7.79 9.25 -22.96
CA LYS A 88 -8.23 10.44 -23.70
C LYS A 88 -7.38 10.61 -24.96
N GLU A 89 -8.02 10.91 -26.09
CA GLU A 89 -7.32 11.41 -27.28
C GLU A 89 -6.74 12.79 -26.93
N PHE A 90 -5.46 12.84 -26.62
CA PHE A 90 -4.74 14.07 -26.28
C PHE A 90 -4.31 14.88 -27.52
N ALA A 91 -4.91 14.58 -28.68
CA ALA A 91 -4.58 15.21 -29.94
C ALA A 91 -4.83 16.72 -29.88
N GLY A 92 -3.77 17.51 -30.11
CA GLY A 92 -3.83 18.98 -30.18
C GLY A 92 -3.68 19.71 -28.84
N MET A 93 -3.50 19.01 -27.71
CA MET A 93 -3.21 19.66 -26.42
C MET A 93 -1.75 20.12 -26.35
N THR A 94 -1.50 21.26 -25.69
CA THR A 94 -0.12 21.64 -25.34
C THR A 94 0.42 20.72 -24.25
N PHE A 95 1.74 20.58 -24.14
CA PHE A 95 2.37 19.76 -23.10
C PHE A 95 1.88 20.12 -21.69
N ARG A 96 1.68 21.41 -21.42
CA ARG A 96 1.21 21.92 -20.14
C ARG A 96 -0.24 21.51 -19.85
N ASP A 97 -1.11 21.58 -20.85
CA ASP A 97 -2.53 21.25 -20.72
C ASP A 97 -2.74 19.74 -20.59
N LEU A 98 -1.98 18.96 -21.37
CA LEU A 98 -1.91 17.50 -21.25
C LEU A 98 -1.50 17.09 -19.83
N LEU A 99 -0.40 17.66 -19.35
CA LEU A 99 0.12 17.36 -18.02
C LEU A 99 -0.89 17.73 -16.93
N GLY A 100 -1.50 18.92 -17.01
CA GLY A 100 -2.52 19.33 -16.06
C GLY A 100 -3.74 18.41 -16.06
N SER A 101 -4.19 17.96 -17.24
CA SER A 101 -5.37 17.11 -17.37
C SER A 101 -5.13 15.70 -16.83
N VAL A 102 -4.00 15.07 -17.19
CA VAL A 102 -3.63 13.73 -16.70
C VAL A 102 -3.55 13.72 -15.19
N VAL A 103 -2.91 14.74 -14.61
CA VAL A 103 -2.74 14.83 -13.15
C VAL A 103 -4.07 14.98 -12.43
N ALA A 104 -4.91 15.92 -12.87
CA ALA A 104 -6.19 16.16 -12.22
C ALA A 104 -7.09 14.94 -12.28
N ASN A 105 -7.20 14.31 -13.45
CA ASN A 105 -8.00 13.11 -13.66
C ASN A 105 -7.47 11.92 -12.84
N SER A 106 -6.14 11.74 -12.78
CA SER A 106 -5.52 10.67 -12.00
C SER A 106 -5.85 10.79 -10.52
N VAL A 107 -5.93 12.00 -9.98
CA VAL A 107 -6.20 12.20 -8.54
C VAL A 107 -7.67 12.08 -8.18
N ASP A 108 -8.53 12.64 -9.01
CA ASP A 108 -9.97 12.42 -8.86
C ASP A 108 -10.29 10.93 -8.91
N LEU A 109 -9.65 10.21 -9.84
CA LEU A 109 -9.77 8.77 -9.94
C LEU A 109 -9.18 8.04 -8.74
N PHE A 110 -7.98 8.40 -8.27
CA PHE A 110 -7.38 7.78 -7.09
C PHE A 110 -8.32 7.89 -5.90
N PHE A 111 -8.79 9.11 -5.58
CA PHE A 111 -9.70 9.31 -4.47
C PHE A 111 -11.03 8.60 -4.69
N MET A 112 -11.60 8.67 -5.90
CA MET A 112 -12.84 7.98 -6.23
C MET A 112 -12.70 6.47 -6.00
N VAL A 113 -11.70 5.83 -6.58
CA VAL A 113 -11.49 4.39 -6.52
C VAL A 113 -11.06 3.95 -5.13
N PHE A 114 -10.05 4.61 -4.54
CA PHE A 114 -9.52 4.23 -3.23
C PHE A 114 -10.55 4.45 -2.11
N ILE A 115 -11.20 5.61 -2.04
CA ILE A 115 -12.19 5.87 -0.99
C ILE A 115 -13.43 4.99 -1.18
N SER A 116 -13.94 4.84 -2.41
CA SER A 116 -15.13 4.02 -2.64
C SER A 116 -14.88 2.55 -2.29
N THR A 117 -13.79 1.96 -2.78
CA THR A 117 -13.44 0.56 -2.49
C THR A 117 -13.18 0.35 -0.99
N THR A 118 -12.51 1.29 -0.32
CA THR A 118 -12.30 1.28 1.13
C THR A 118 -13.63 1.32 1.88
N PHE A 119 -14.52 2.25 1.52
CA PHE A 119 -15.83 2.42 2.14
C PHE A 119 -16.72 1.18 1.94
N PHE A 120 -16.88 0.72 0.70
CA PHE A 120 -17.69 -0.44 0.36
C PHE A 120 -17.09 -1.75 0.89
N GLY A 121 -15.76 -1.86 0.93
CA GLY A 121 -15.07 -2.95 1.60
C GLY A 121 -15.37 -2.97 3.10
N THR A 122 -15.33 -1.81 3.76
CA THR A 122 -15.71 -1.66 5.17
C THR A 122 -17.15 -2.09 5.41
N LEU A 123 -18.08 -1.64 4.56
CA LEU A 123 -19.49 -2.02 4.62
C LEU A 123 -19.66 -3.53 4.46
N GLY A 124 -18.95 -4.15 3.51
CA GLY A 124 -18.94 -5.61 3.33
C GLY A 124 -18.49 -6.37 4.57
N GLY A 125 -17.37 -5.92 5.17
CA GLY A 125 -16.87 -6.48 6.42
C GLY A 125 -17.85 -6.31 7.59
N LEU A 126 -18.49 -5.14 7.69
CA LEU A 126 -19.48 -4.84 8.71
C LEU A 126 -20.74 -5.70 8.56
N LEU A 127 -21.28 -5.82 7.34
CA LEU A 127 -22.43 -6.68 7.05
C LEU A 127 -22.12 -8.13 7.40
N PHE A 128 -20.94 -8.65 7.03
CA PHE A 128 -20.53 -9.99 7.42
C PHE A 128 -20.51 -10.16 8.95
N GLY A 129 -19.93 -9.21 9.69
CA GLY A 129 -19.88 -9.25 11.15
C GLY A 129 -21.26 -9.18 11.82
N LEU A 130 -22.21 -8.43 11.26
CA LEU A 130 -23.58 -8.32 11.79
C LEU A 130 -24.40 -9.60 11.60
N PHE A 131 -24.20 -10.31 10.50
CA PHE A 131 -24.97 -11.51 10.16
C PHE A 131 -24.30 -12.82 10.59
N THR A 132 -23.10 -12.77 11.18
CA THR A 132 -22.39 -13.96 11.63
C THR A 132 -22.52 -14.13 13.14
N PRO A 133 -22.79 -15.36 13.66
CA PRO A 133 -22.84 -15.59 15.09
C PRO A 133 -21.55 -15.15 15.78
N HIS A 134 -21.69 -14.40 16.86
CA HIS A 134 -20.55 -13.90 17.61
C HIS A 134 -19.75 -15.08 18.19
N ARG A 135 -18.48 -15.16 17.82
CA ARG A 135 -17.51 -16.11 18.37
C ARG A 135 -16.28 -15.31 18.79
N PRO A 136 -15.62 -15.68 19.89
CA PRO A 136 -14.36 -15.05 20.26
C PRO A 136 -13.34 -15.34 19.17
N ASP A 137 -12.69 -14.29 18.67
CA ASP A 137 -11.61 -14.45 17.70
C ASP A 137 -10.44 -15.16 18.39
N VAL A 138 -10.10 -16.36 17.91
CA VAL A 138 -8.93 -17.09 18.42
C VAL A 138 -7.69 -16.45 17.82
N PHE A 139 -6.97 -15.67 18.62
CA PHE A 139 -5.66 -15.16 18.24
C PHE A 139 -4.69 -16.34 18.20
N ASN A 140 -4.19 -16.65 17.01
CA ASN A 140 -3.17 -17.68 16.85
C ASN A 140 -1.84 -17.11 17.35
N LEU A 141 -1.46 -17.48 18.57
CA LEU A 141 -0.19 -17.07 19.19
C LEU A 141 1.05 -17.58 18.45
N ASN A 142 0.87 -18.61 17.60
CA ASN A 142 1.92 -19.13 16.72
C ASN A 142 1.96 -18.41 15.36
N ASP A 143 1.02 -17.51 15.07
CA ASP A 143 1.17 -16.59 13.96
C ASP A 143 2.11 -15.46 14.42
N PRO A 144 3.27 -15.26 13.77
CA PRO A 144 4.10 -14.09 14.05
C PRO A 144 3.28 -12.81 13.87
N GLN A 145 3.71 -11.69 14.47
CA GLN A 145 3.00 -10.40 14.45
C GLN A 145 3.03 -9.77 13.05
N MET A 146 2.44 -10.45 12.08
CA MET A 146 2.57 -10.18 10.65
C MET A 146 1.85 -8.90 10.25
N ALA A 147 0.76 -8.53 10.92
CA ALA A 147 0.09 -7.26 10.68
C ALA A 147 1.05 -6.09 10.93
N LEU A 148 1.90 -6.22 11.95
CA LEU A 148 2.91 -5.23 12.30
C LEU A 148 4.01 -5.12 11.24
N ASN A 149 4.55 -6.25 10.79
CA ASN A 149 5.59 -6.28 9.75
C ASN A 149 5.09 -5.72 8.41
N ALA A 150 3.79 -5.90 8.10
CA ALA A 150 3.14 -5.35 6.92
C ALA A 150 3.12 -3.82 6.99
N SER A 151 2.60 -3.32 8.11
CA SER A 151 2.42 -1.89 8.33
C SER A 151 3.76 -1.16 8.44
N LEU A 152 4.78 -1.79 9.04
CA LEU A 152 6.14 -1.29 9.08
C LEU A 152 6.75 -1.14 7.68
N SER A 153 6.58 -2.17 6.83
CA SER A 153 7.08 -2.13 5.45
C SER A 153 6.34 -1.08 4.61
N ALA A 154 5.02 -0.97 4.80
CA ALA A 154 4.19 0.04 4.14
C ALA A 154 4.63 1.45 4.53
N ASP A 155 4.90 1.70 5.82
CA ASP A 155 5.26 3.01 6.33
C ASP A 155 6.61 3.48 5.78
N ILE A 156 7.63 2.61 5.83
CA ILE A 156 8.94 2.88 5.21
C ILE A 156 8.78 3.17 3.71
N ALA A 157 7.98 2.38 3.00
CA ALA A 157 7.77 2.55 1.57
C ALA A 157 7.02 3.86 1.27
N ALA A 158 6.04 4.26 2.08
CA ALA A 158 5.31 5.52 1.95
C ALA A 158 6.23 6.73 2.20
N VAL A 159 7.07 6.67 3.24
CA VAL A 159 8.09 7.69 3.51
C VAL A 159 9.05 7.86 2.33
N LEU A 160 9.54 6.74 1.78
CA LEU A 160 10.38 6.76 0.58
C LEU A 160 9.63 7.37 -0.61
N SER A 161 8.36 7.05 -0.78
CA SER A 161 7.50 7.59 -1.84
C SER A 161 7.33 9.11 -1.75
N VAL A 162 7.10 9.63 -0.53
CA VAL A 162 7.05 11.08 -0.29
C VAL A 162 8.38 11.71 -0.69
N THR A 163 9.49 11.10 -0.27
CA THR A 163 10.84 11.62 -0.52
C THR A 163 11.16 11.64 -2.01
N LEU A 164 10.91 10.54 -2.72
CA LEU A 164 11.11 10.44 -4.16
C LEU A 164 10.19 11.43 -4.90
N THR A 165 8.94 11.53 -4.50
CA THR A 165 8.00 12.47 -5.14
C THR A 165 8.43 13.91 -4.94
N ALA A 166 8.82 14.27 -3.72
CA ALA A 166 9.35 15.59 -3.42
C ALA A 166 10.62 15.87 -4.26
N ALA A 167 11.51 14.90 -4.42
CA ALA A 167 12.75 15.07 -5.17
C ALA A 167 12.57 15.14 -6.71
N PHE A 168 11.73 14.28 -7.27
CA PHE A 168 11.55 14.16 -8.72
C PHE A 168 10.52 15.16 -9.26
N TYR A 169 9.36 15.26 -8.63
CA TYR A 169 8.29 16.12 -9.16
C TYR A 169 8.58 17.60 -8.96
N SER A 170 9.31 18.01 -7.91
CA SER A 170 9.75 19.41 -7.78
C SER A 170 10.59 19.85 -8.98
N ARG A 171 11.50 18.99 -9.45
CA ARG A 171 12.32 19.24 -10.64
C ARG A 171 11.50 19.23 -11.93
N MET A 172 10.55 18.32 -12.06
CA MET A 172 9.63 18.31 -13.21
C MET A 172 8.71 19.53 -13.24
N ALA A 173 8.25 20.02 -12.10
CA ALA A 173 7.46 21.25 -12.03
C ALA A 173 8.27 22.49 -12.42
N ALA A 174 9.55 22.56 -12.04
CA ALA A 174 10.46 23.59 -12.50
C ALA A 174 10.64 23.56 -14.04
N PHE A 175 10.72 22.37 -14.63
CA PHE A 175 10.84 22.20 -16.09
C PHE A 175 9.55 22.54 -16.85
N THR A 176 8.40 22.19 -16.29
CA THR A 176 7.08 22.36 -16.94
C THR A 176 6.40 23.69 -16.63
N GLY A 177 6.94 24.46 -15.68
CA GLY A 177 6.31 25.67 -15.14
C GLY A 177 5.00 25.41 -14.40
N SER A 178 4.69 24.15 -14.08
CA SER A 178 3.43 23.74 -13.45
C SER A 178 3.67 23.01 -12.12
N PHE A 179 3.50 23.74 -11.02
CA PHE A 179 3.57 23.17 -9.66
C PHE A 179 2.33 22.35 -9.27
N GLN A 180 1.28 22.35 -10.11
CA GLN A 180 0.06 21.57 -9.89
C GLN A 180 0.38 20.08 -9.70
N LEU A 181 1.28 19.53 -10.52
CA LEU A 181 1.70 18.14 -10.48
C LEU A 181 2.27 17.73 -9.11
N VAL A 182 3.23 18.49 -8.59
CA VAL A 182 3.85 18.20 -7.28
C VAL A 182 2.82 18.24 -6.17
N ARG A 183 1.96 19.26 -6.18
CA ARG A 183 0.96 19.48 -5.13
C ARG A 183 -0.02 18.32 -5.04
N VAL A 184 -0.49 17.90 -6.21
CA VAL A 184 -1.57 16.94 -6.34
C VAL A 184 -1.07 15.52 -6.01
N THR A 185 0.06 15.09 -6.57
CA THR A 185 0.66 13.79 -6.21
C THR A 185 1.12 13.75 -4.75
N MET A 186 1.59 14.88 -4.19
CA MET A 186 1.96 14.97 -2.78
C MET A 186 0.76 14.74 -1.85
N ILE A 187 -0.42 15.27 -2.20
CA ILE A 187 -1.66 15.06 -1.43
C ILE A 187 -2.02 13.58 -1.37
N GLU A 188 -1.93 12.85 -2.49
CA GLU A 188 -2.22 11.41 -2.55
C GLU A 188 -1.27 10.60 -1.66
N ILE A 189 0.04 10.86 -1.75
CA ILE A 189 1.03 10.13 -0.95
C ILE A 189 0.85 10.38 0.53
N LEU A 190 0.68 11.65 0.90
CA LEU A 190 0.45 12.01 2.28
C LEU A 190 -0.85 11.39 2.81
N PHE A 191 -1.89 11.27 1.97
CA PHE A 191 -3.10 10.56 2.35
C PHE A 191 -2.86 9.07 2.61
N ILE A 192 -2.14 8.37 1.73
CA ILE A 192 -1.78 6.95 1.94
C ILE A 192 -0.90 6.77 3.17
N LEU A 193 0.10 7.65 3.36
CA LEU A 193 0.95 7.66 4.55
C LEU A 193 0.11 7.78 5.83
N LEU A 194 -0.80 8.76 5.89
CA LEU A 194 -1.68 8.96 7.03
C LEU A 194 -2.60 7.77 7.28
N PHE A 195 -3.11 7.13 6.22
CA PHE A 195 -3.86 5.90 6.34
C PHE A 195 -3.01 4.80 6.99
N ILE A 196 -1.77 4.61 6.53
CA ILE A 196 -0.83 3.61 7.08
C ILE A 196 -0.49 3.91 8.55
N GLN A 197 -0.14 5.16 8.89
CA GLN A 197 0.16 5.58 10.26
C GLN A 197 -1.05 5.43 11.18
N GLY A 198 -2.26 5.75 10.69
CA GLY A 198 -3.50 5.52 11.43
C GLY A 198 -3.72 4.04 11.75
N CYS A 199 -3.38 3.17 10.81
CA CYS A 199 -3.45 1.72 11.01
C CYS A 199 -2.41 1.23 12.03
N LEU A 200 -1.17 1.72 11.96
CA LEU A 200 -0.14 1.44 12.98
C LEU A 200 -0.57 1.89 14.37
N THR A 201 -1.11 3.09 14.49
CA THR A 201 -1.61 3.66 15.75
C THR A 201 -2.67 2.76 16.41
N ILE A 202 -3.54 2.15 15.61
CA ILE A 202 -4.58 1.23 16.11
C ILE A 202 -4.00 -0.15 16.46
N ILE A 203 -3.09 -0.67 15.64
CA ILE A 203 -2.53 -2.03 15.77
C ILE A 203 -1.54 -2.12 16.94
N LEU A 204 -0.73 -1.09 17.17
CA LEU A 204 0.35 -1.10 18.18
C LEU A 204 -0.14 -1.46 19.60
N PRO A 205 -1.19 -0.82 20.17
CA PRO A 205 -1.70 -1.18 21.49
C PRO A 205 -2.26 -2.60 21.54
N HIS A 206 -2.90 -3.06 20.46
CA HIS A 206 -3.46 -4.40 20.38
C HIS A 206 -2.35 -5.47 20.41
N GLU A 207 -1.36 -5.37 19.54
CA GLU A 207 -0.24 -6.32 19.47
C GLU A 207 0.60 -6.29 20.75
N THR A 208 0.73 -5.14 21.40
CA THR A 208 1.37 -5.02 22.72
C THR A 208 0.68 -5.88 23.78
N ARG A 209 -0.66 -5.88 23.82
CA ARG A 209 -1.43 -6.65 24.80
C ARG A 209 -1.36 -8.15 24.53
N MET A 210 -1.31 -8.53 23.25
CA MET A 210 -1.24 -9.93 22.82
C MET A 210 0.17 -10.52 22.90
N ALA A 211 1.22 -9.68 22.99
CA ALA A 211 2.59 -10.16 23.17
C ALA A 211 2.75 -10.92 24.49
N GLN A 212 3.11 -12.20 24.39
CA GLN A 212 3.36 -13.11 25.52
C GLN A 212 4.85 -13.28 25.82
N HIS A 213 5.71 -12.94 24.88
CA HIS A 213 7.16 -13.09 25.00
C HIS A 213 7.86 -11.80 24.58
N ARG A 214 8.99 -11.50 25.24
CA ARG A 214 9.81 -10.31 24.98
C ARG A 214 10.21 -10.11 23.50
N PRO A 215 10.50 -11.15 22.71
CA PRO A 215 10.88 -11.00 21.29
C PRO A 215 9.79 -10.38 20.43
N GLY A 216 8.57 -10.92 20.50
CA GLY A 216 7.41 -10.33 19.82
C GLY A 216 7.19 -8.89 20.23
N LEU A 217 7.42 -8.54 21.50
CA LEU A 217 7.31 -7.14 21.92
C LEU A 217 8.44 -6.23 21.41
N ASP A 218 9.61 -6.80 21.10
CA ASP A 218 10.69 -6.06 20.43
C ASP A 218 10.33 -5.75 18.96
N GLU A 219 9.54 -6.61 18.29
CA GLU A 219 8.94 -6.30 16.97
C GLU A 219 7.96 -5.11 17.10
N VAL A 220 7.01 -5.14 18.04
CA VAL A 220 6.08 -4.02 18.32
C VAL A 220 6.83 -2.72 18.60
N ARG A 221 7.93 -2.80 19.34
CA ARG A 221 8.78 -1.66 19.65
C ARG A 221 9.46 -1.09 18.41
N MET A 222 9.96 -1.92 17.50
CA MET A 222 10.57 -1.46 16.25
C MET A 222 9.54 -0.69 15.39
N ALA A 223 8.33 -1.22 15.26
CA ALA A 223 7.25 -0.56 14.53
C ALA A 223 6.85 0.78 15.16
N ALA A 224 6.74 0.83 16.49
CA ALA A 224 6.47 2.09 17.19
C ALA A 224 7.57 3.13 16.95
N PHE A 225 8.85 2.73 16.93
CA PHE A 225 9.94 3.66 16.64
C PHE A 225 9.90 4.21 15.21
N ILE A 226 9.56 3.37 14.24
CA ILE A 226 9.43 3.81 12.86
C ILE A 226 8.30 4.84 12.76
N ASP A 227 7.12 4.56 13.31
CA ASP A 227 5.98 5.49 13.28
C ASP A 227 6.26 6.82 14.03
N ILE A 228 7.05 6.77 15.12
CA ILE A 228 7.53 7.98 15.82
C ILE A 228 8.42 8.85 14.94
N VAL A 229 9.29 8.23 14.12
CA VAL A 229 10.26 8.94 13.27
C VAL A 229 9.64 9.37 11.94
N THR A 230 8.61 8.66 11.46
CA THR A 230 7.95 8.90 10.17
C THR A 230 7.51 10.36 9.98
N GLY A 231 6.74 10.92 10.92
CA GLY A 231 6.24 12.31 10.82
C GLY A 231 7.36 13.35 10.71
N PRO A 232 8.33 13.39 11.64
CA PRO A 232 9.48 14.29 11.55
C PRO A 232 10.27 14.14 10.25
N LEU A 233 10.48 12.90 9.78
CA LEU A 233 11.28 12.64 8.59
C LEU A 233 10.54 13.07 7.31
N VAL A 234 9.23 12.85 7.24
CA VAL A 234 8.38 13.31 6.12
C VAL A 234 8.32 14.83 6.07
N ILE A 235 8.17 15.50 7.23
CA ILE A 235 8.23 16.97 7.29
C ILE A 235 9.58 17.47 6.78
N LEU A 236 10.68 16.89 7.26
CA LEU A 236 12.02 17.26 6.84
C LEU A 236 12.20 17.05 5.33
N ALA A 237 11.76 15.92 4.79
CA ALA A 237 11.84 15.61 3.37
C ALA A 237 11.07 16.64 2.52
N VAL A 238 9.83 16.97 2.90
CA VAL A 238 9.02 17.96 2.16
C VAL A 238 9.64 19.36 2.25
N VAL A 239 10.08 19.79 3.44
CA VAL A 239 10.70 21.12 3.63
C VAL A 239 11.99 21.26 2.83
N LEU A 240 12.82 20.22 2.76
CA LEU A 240 14.11 20.27 2.07
C LEU A 240 14.00 20.08 0.55
N LEU A 241 13.10 19.20 0.09
CA LEU A 241 13.06 18.76 -1.31
C LEU A 241 11.96 19.41 -2.14
N ALA A 242 10.90 19.92 -1.51
CA ALA A 242 9.76 20.56 -2.18
C ALA A 242 9.09 21.63 -1.30
N PRO A 243 9.81 22.66 -0.82
CA PRO A 243 9.23 23.69 0.04
C PRO A 243 8.04 24.43 -0.61
N GLU A 244 7.96 24.44 -1.93
CA GLU A 244 6.90 25.10 -2.70
C GLU A 244 5.53 24.44 -2.50
N VAL A 245 5.45 23.17 -2.08
CA VAL A 245 4.16 22.52 -1.77
C VAL A 245 3.57 22.99 -0.44
N LEU A 246 4.36 23.64 0.42
CA LEU A 246 3.90 24.14 1.73
C LEU A 246 2.95 25.34 1.62
N VAL A 247 2.72 25.89 0.42
CA VAL A 247 1.66 26.87 0.19
C VAL A 247 0.26 26.23 0.13
N VAL A 248 0.18 24.90 0.02
CA VAL A 248 -1.09 24.17 -0.10
C VAL A 248 -1.60 23.81 1.30
N PRO A 249 -2.78 24.31 1.73
CA PRO A 249 -3.29 24.07 3.08
C PRO A 249 -3.46 22.58 3.43
N TRP A 250 -3.86 21.76 2.46
CA TRP A 250 -4.03 20.31 2.64
C TRP A 250 -2.71 19.61 2.96
N VAL A 251 -1.62 19.99 2.28
CA VAL A 251 -0.27 19.45 2.54
C VAL A 251 0.15 19.80 3.98
N ILE A 252 -0.03 21.05 4.40
CA ILE A 252 0.26 21.46 5.78
C ILE A 252 -0.59 20.66 6.78
N GLY A 253 -1.89 20.50 6.51
CA GLY A 253 -2.82 19.75 7.34
C GLY A 253 -2.37 18.30 7.52
N PHE A 254 -1.98 17.64 6.43
CA PHE A 254 -1.49 16.27 6.46
C PHE A 254 -0.16 16.12 7.18
N LEU A 255 0.80 17.03 6.95
CA LEU A 255 2.06 17.03 7.68
C LEU A 255 1.85 17.20 9.20
N LYS A 256 0.95 18.09 9.60
CA LYS A 256 0.58 18.27 11.02
C LYS A 256 -0.07 17.02 11.60
N LEU A 257 -0.97 16.38 10.85
CA LEU A 257 -1.63 15.15 11.29
C LEU A 257 -0.63 13.99 11.41
N SER A 258 0.33 13.89 10.48
CA SER A 258 1.40 12.89 10.51
C SER A 258 2.28 13.06 11.76
N ALA A 259 2.70 14.30 12.06
CA ALA A 259 3.42 14.59 13.31
C ALA A 259 2.60 14.28 14.57
N PHE A 260 1.29 14.54 14.53
CA PHE A 260 0.39 14.22 15.64
C PHE A 260 0.26 12.69 15.84
N LEU A 261 0.14 11.91 14.77
CA LEU A 261 0.14 10.44 14.84
C LEU A 261 1.48 9.90 15.37
N SER A 262 2.62 10.45 14.93
CA SER A 262 3.93 10.12 15.50
C SER A 262 4.04 10.44 17.00
N LEU A 263 3.42 11.53 17.46
CA LEU A 263 3.33 11.83 18.90
C LEU A 263 2.44 10.83 19.63
N ILE A 264 1.30 10.42 19.06
CA ILE A 264 0.47 9.37 19.64
C ILE A 264 1.24 8.05 19.74
N ALA A 265 1.99 7.67 18.70
CA ALA A 265 2.84 6.49 18.73
C ALA A 265 3.88 6.56 19.86
N PHE A 266 4.47 7.73 20.12
CA PHE A 266 5.36 7.96 21.27
C PHE A 266 4.63 7.77 22.62
N LEU A 267 3.42 8.30 22.75
CA LEU A 267 2.61 8.14 23.96
C LEU A 267 2.23 6.66 24.19
N ILE A 268 1.83 5.94 23.13
CA ILE A 268 1.56 4.49 23.18
C ILE A 268 2.81 3.72 23.61
N PHE A 269 3.96 4.09 23.04
CA PHE A 269 5.25 3.49 23.39
C PHE A 269 5.57 3.64 24.88
N LYS A 270 5.40 4.85 25.42
CA LYS A 270 5.64 5.15 26.84
C LYS A 270 4.62 4.51 27.78
N ALA A 271 3.34 4.58 27.45
CA ALA A 271 2.26 4.16 28.34
C ALA A 271 1.99 2.65 28.29
N THR A 272 2.27 1.99 27.16
CA THR A 272 1.82 0.61 26.92
C THR A 272 2.98 -0.33 26.59
N ILE A 273 3.84 0.02 25.63
CA ILE A 273 4.91 -0.88 25.14
C ILE A 273 6.03 -1.03 26.17
N GLN A 274 6.57 0.07 26.69
CA GLN A 274 7.67 0.03 27.68
C GLN A 274 7.30 -0.73 28.96
N PRO A 275 6.14 -0.45 29.61
CA PRO A 275 5.76 -1.16 30.83
C PRO A 275 5.53 -2.64 30.59
N ARG A 276 4.85 -3.01 29.48
CA ARG A 276 4.61 -4.41 29.13
C ARG A 276 5.92 -5.18 28.94
N ARG A 277 6.95 -4.53 28.39
CA ARG A 277 8.27 -5.15 28.17
C ARG A 277 9.02 -5.41 29.45
N ALA A 278 8.88 -4.53 30.43
CA ALA A 278 9.49 -4.71 31.74
C ALA A 278 8.90 -5.93 32.49
N LEU A 279 7.63 -6.27 32.22
CA LEU A 279 6.94 -7.40 32.87
C LEU A 279 7.30 -8.77 32.26
N LEU A 280 7.83 -8.82 31.03
CA LEU A 280 8.14 -10.07 30.37
C LEU A 280 9.57 -10.54 30.70
N PRO A 281 9.76 -11.82 31.06
CA PRO A 281 11.07 -12.36 31.39
C PRO A 281 12.03 -12.21 30.20
N ALA A 282 13.30 -11.91 30.50
CA ALA A 282 14.34 -11.95 29.47
C ALA A 282 14.48 -13.40 28.96
N PRO A 283 14.74 -13.61 27.65
CA PRO A 283 15.10 -14.94 27.16
C PRO A 283 16.34 -15.44 27.93
N GLY A 284 16.27 -16.65 28.49
CA GLY A 284 17.38 -17.24 29.23
C GLY A 284 18.51 -17.69 28.30
N GLY A 285 19.76 -17.40 28.66
CA GLY A 285 20.96 -17.77 27.90
C GLY A 285 21.41 -16.71 26.87
N GLN A 286 22.72 -16.48 26.76
CA GLN A 286 23.30 -15.49 25.85
C GLN A 286 22.98 -15.79 24.38
N GLU A 287 23.01 -17.07 23.96
CA GLU A 287 22.74 -17.50 22.58
C GLU A 287 21.27 -17.37 22.18
N ALA A 288 20.35 -17.69 23.09
CA ALA A 288 18.91 -17.44 22.89
C ALA A 288 18.65 -15.92 22.75
N GLY A 289 19.39 -15.10 23.50
CA GLY A 289 19.39 -13.64 23.35
C GLY A 289 19.82 -13.17 21.96
N THR A 290 20.94 -13.68 21.42
CA THR A 290 21.50 -13.25 20.12
C THR A 290 20.64 -13.67 18.93
N LYS A 291 20.09 -14.89 18.93
CA LYS A 291 19.22 -15.40 17.84
C LYS A 291 17.88 -14.68 17.78
N THR A 292 17.31 -14.47 18.95
CA THR A 292 16.12 -13.64 19.14
C THR A 292 16.38 -12.20 18.67
N LEU A 293 17.57 -11.64 18.95
CA LEU A 293 17.94 -10.29 18.52
C LEU A 293 18.07 -10.15 17.01
N LEU A 294 18.66 -11.15 16.34
CA LEU A 294 19.05 -11.07 14.92
C LEU A 294 17.94 -11.50 13.95
N PHE A 295 17.12 -12.49 14.34
CA PHE A 295 16.12 -13.08 13.43
C PHE A 295 14.69 -13.05 13.99
N GLY A 296 14.49 -12.58 15.23
CA GLY A 296 13.17 -12.45 15.85
C GLY A 296 12.34 -13.74 15.74
N SER A 297 11.04 -13.59 15.47
CA SER A 297 10.14 -14.72 15.17
C SER A 297 10.16 -15.17 13.70
N ILE A 298 10.99 -14.54 12.84
CA ILE A 298 10.93 -14.68 11.38
C ILE A 298 11.27 -16.10 10.92
N GLY A 299 12.19 -16.79 11.61
CA GLY A 299 12.57 -18.18 11.28
C GLY A 299 11.40 -19.17 11.34
N ASN A 300 10.40 -18.89 12.18
CA ASN A 300 9.20 -19.71 12.36
C ASN A 300 8.03 -19.28 11.46
N SER A 301 8.23 -18.28 10.59
CA SER A 301 7.17 -17.76 9.73
C SER A 301 6.94 -18.61 8.47
N HIS A 302 5.74 -18.50 7.89
CA HIS A 302 5.32 -19.18 6.66
C HIS A 302 5.60 -18.31 5.42
N SER A 303 6.43 -18.81 4.50
CA SER A 303 6.87 -18.11 3.28
C SER A 303 5.74 -17.57 2.40
N GLY A 304 4.67 -18.34 2.18
CA GLY A 304 3.53 -17.91 1.36
C GLY A 304 2.75 -16.72 1.93
N ARG A 305 2.79 -16.52 3.25
CA ARG A 305 2.14 -15.40 3.94
C ARG A 305 2.95 -14.12 3.85
N LEU A 306 4.28 -14.22 3.81
CA LEU A 306 5.20 -13.09 3.64
C LEU A 306 5.13 -12.47 2.24
N MET A 307 4.99 -13.30 1.19
CA MET A 307 4.87 -12.80 -0.18
C MET A 307 3.65 -11.91 -0.38
N VAL A 308 2.47 -12.33 0.11
CA VAL A 308 1.22 -11.52 0.04
C VAL A 308 1.38 -10.16 0.73
N LEU A 309 2.21 -10.09 1.78
CA LEU A 309 2.45 -8.89 2.58
C LEU A 309 3.38 -7.91 1.85
N CYS A 310 4.50 -8.42 1.30
CA CYS A 310 5.47 -7.63 0.54
C CYS A 310 4.84 -7.12 -0.76
N PHE A 311 4.05 -7.98 -1.43
CA PHE A 311 3.34 -7.65 -2.66
C PHE A 311 2.15 -6.72 -2.42
N GLY A 312 1.42 -6.89 -1.32
CA GLY A 312 0.23 -6.07 -1.01
C GLY A 312 0.55 -4.70 -0.41
N CYS A 313 1.43 -4.61 0.59
CA CYS A 313 1.57 -3.38 1.37
C CYS A 313 2.62 -2.41 0.84
N ALA A 314 3.74 -2.89 0.30
CA ALA A 314 4.82 -2.03 -0.17
C ALA A 314 4.68 -1.60 -1.64
N ILE A 315 3.93 -2.37 -2.43
CA ILE A 315 3.90 -2.23 -3.89
C ILE A 315 2.60 -1.60 -4.33
N VAL A 316 1.46 -2.12 -3.87
CA VAL A 316 0.15 -1.60 -4.25
C VAL A 316 -0.13 -0.23 -3.65
N LEU A 317 0.38 0.07 -2.44
CA LEU A 317 0.19 1.38 -1.81
C LEU A 317 1.17 2.45 -2.32
N VAL A 318 2.20 2.06 -3.08
CA VAL A 318 3.29 2.97 -3.50
C VAL A 318 3.40 3.11 -5.01
N LEU A 319 3.10 2.06 -5.79
CA LEU A 319 3.05 2.17 -7.25
C LEU A 319 2.10 3.23 -7.80
N PRO A 320 0.97 3.57 -7.14
CA PRO A 320 0.16 4.73 -7.50
C PRO A 320 0.98 5.99 -7.81
N PHE A 321 2.17 6.15 -7.21
CA PHE A 321 3.03 7.32 -7.40
C PHE A 321 3.95 7.25 -8.61
N SER A 322 4.14 6.05 -9.17
CA SER A 322 4.88 5.81 -10.41
C SER A 322 4.01 5.87 -11.66
N ILE A 323 2.69 5.67 -11.54
CA ILE A 323 1.76 5.70 -12.68
C ILE A 323 1.75 7.07 -13.37
N PRO A 324 1.68 8.22 -12.67
CA PRO A 324 1.70 9.50 -13.36
C PRO A 324 3.06 9.74 -14.04
N LEU A 325 4.19 9.33 -13.43
CA LEU A 325 5.52 9.44 -14.06
C LEU A 325 5.61 8.65 -15.37
N ILE A 326 5.13 7.40 -15.37
CA ILE A 326 5.19 6.50 -16.52
C ILE A 326 4.20 6.93 -17.60
N THR A 327 2.98 7.33 -17.20
CA THR A 327 1.97 7.87 -18.10
C THR A 327 2.44 9.15 -18.76
N ILE A 328 3.01 10.10 -18.00
CA ILE A 328 3.57 11.34 -18.55
C ILE A 328 4.74 11.03 -19.50
N TRP A 329 5.64 10.13 -19.12
CA TRP A 329 6.79 9.76 -19.96
C TRP A 329 6.35 9.08 -21.27
N LEU A 330 5.39 8.16 -21.21
CA LEU A 330 4.86 7.46 -22.39
C LEU A 330 4.08 8.41 -23.32
N SER A 331 3.21 9.26 -22.77
CA SER A 331 2.46 10.25 -23.55
C SER A 331 3.36 11.30 -24.20
N LEU A 332 4.47 11.66 -23.54
CA LEU A 332 5.49 12.55 -24.12
C LEU A 332 6.28 11.89 -25.26
N ASN A 333 6.49 10.58 -25.19
CA ASN A 333 7.16 9.80 -26.23
C ASN A 333 6.25 9.64 -27.46
N GLU A 334 4.95 9.43 -27.25
CA GLU A 334 3.93 9.37 -28.32
C GLU A 334 3.81 10.70 -29.09
N LEU A 335 3.95 11.84 -28.40
CA LEU A 335 3.98 13.18 -28.99
C LEU A 335 5.32 13.55 -29.65
N ASN A 336 6.29 12.63 -29.71
CA ASN A 336 7.58 12.82 -30.37
C ASN A 336 8.41 14.01 -29.81
N GLN A 337 8.14 14.43 -28.56
CA GLN A 337 8.78 15.58 -27.92
C GLN A 337 10.02 15.22 -27.09
N ILE A 338 10.17 13.94 -26.73
CA ILE A 338 11.41 13.40 -26.17
C ILE A 338 12.06 12.60 -27.29
N GLY A 339 13.15 13.12 -27.86
CA GLY A 339 13.72 12.61 -29.11
C GLY A 339 13.93 11.10 -29.14
N TYR A 340 13.61 10.52 -30.30
CA TYR A 340 13.99 9.19 -30.80
C TYR A 340 14.09 8.07 -29.75
N ALA A 341 13.00 7.31 -29.59
CA ALA A 341 13.03 6.04 -28.90
C ALA A 341 13.09 4.88 -29.94
N PRO A 342 14.27 4.25 -30.17
CA PRO A 342 14.47 3.23 -31.21
C PRO A 342 13.61 1.97 -31.01
N LEU A 343 13.13 1.74 -29.80
CA LEU A 343 12.18 0.66 -29.49
C LEU A 343 10.81 0.86 -30.19
N PHE A 344 10.37 2.11 -30.36
CA PHE A 344 9.03 2.45 -30.86
C PHE A 344 8.95 2.39 -32.38
N ASP A 345 10.04 2.72 -33.07
CA ASP A 345 10.14 2.53 -34.53
C ASP A 345 10.27 1.03 -34.88
N ALA A 346 10.85 0.21 -33.99
CA ALA A 346 10.95 -1.24 -34.17
C ALA A 346 9.60 -1.98 -34.01
N LEU A 347 8.68 -1.44 -33.22
CA LEU A 347 7.36 -2.04 -32.93
C LEU A 347 6.23 -1.55 -33.84
N GLY A 348 6.48 -0.54 -34.68
CA GLY A 348 5.50 0.04 -35.59
C GLY A 348 4.49 0.94 -34.86
N ARG A 349 4.53 2.25 -35.15
CA ARG A 349 3.68 3.28 -34.50
C ARG A 349 2.17 3.02 -34.61
N GLY A 350 1.73 2.25 -35.62
CA GLY A 350 0.31 1.89 -35.81
C GLY A 350 -0.22 0.81 -34.86
N GLN A 351 0.64 0.14 -34.09
CA GLN A 351 0.26 -0.87 -33.09
C GLN A 351 0.51 -0.41 -31.65
N PHE A 352 0.92 0.84 -31.45
CA PHE A 352 1.25 1.36 -30.14
C PHE A 352 -0.02 1.71 -29.37
N ASP A 353 -0.59 0.72 -28.69
CA ASP A 353 -1.65 0.96 -27.72
C ASP A 353 -1.03 1.42 -26.39
N LEU A 354 -1.06 2.74 -26.14
CA LEU A 354 -0.57 3.37 -24.91
C LEU A 354 -1.11 2.64 -23.67
N ARG A 355 -2.35 2.15 -23.76
CA ARG A 355 -3.05 1.42 -22.70
C ARG A 355 -2.34 0.11 -22.36
N PHE A 356 -2.00 -0.67 -23.38
CA PHE A 356 -1.31 -1.95 -23.21
C PHE A 356 0.08 -1.76 -22.59
N TRP A 357 0.83 -0.75 -23.04
CA TRP A 357 2.18 -0.48 -22.53
C TRP A 357 2.20 0.05 -21.10
N GLN A 358 1.22 0.88 -20.71
CA GLN A 358 1.07 1.31 -19.32
C GLN A 358 0.77 0.13 -18.39
N ILE A 359 -0.17 -0.75 -18.76
CA ILE A 359 -0.45 -1.98 -17.99
C ILE A 359 0.81 -2.84 -17.88
N LEU A 360 1.54 -3.03 -18.99
CA LEU A 360 2.71 -3.89 -19.02
C LEU A 360 3.86 -3.35 -18.15
N ILE A 361 4.13 -2.04 -18.22
CA ILE A 361 5.19 -1.40 -17.45
C ILE A 361 4.81 -1.33 -15.97
N ASN A 362 3.60 -0.89 -15.64
CA ASN A 362 3.12 -0.82 -14.26
C ASN A 362 3.10 -2.23 -13.65
N GLY A 363 2.46 -3.19 -14.31
CA GLY A 363 2.41 -4.59 -13.87
C GLY A 363 3.80 -5.24 -13.77
N GLY A 364 4.69 -4.96 -14.72
CA GLY A 364 6.07 -5.43 -14.72
C GLY A 364 6.90 -4.87 -13.56
N LEU A 365 6.74 -3.58 -13.24
CA LEU A 365 7.38 -2.95 -12.09
C LEU A 365 6.83 -3.49 -10.77
N MET A 366 5.51 -3.68 -10.66
CA MET A 366 4.90 -4.34 -9.49
C MET A 366 5.49 -5.74 -9.27
N LEU A 367 5.58 -6.52 -10.35
CA LEU A 367 6.11 -7.87 -10.29
C LEU A 367 7.60 -7.88 -9.93
N ALA A 368 8.42 -7.03 -10.55
CA ALA A 368 9.85 -6.96 -10.31
C ALA A 368 10.17 -6.54 -8.86
N LEU A 369 9.51 -5.50 -8.35
CA LEU A 369 9.65 -5.08 -6.95
C LEU A 369 9.13 -6.15 -5.99
N GLY A 370 8.06 -6.84 -6.36
CA GLY A 370 7.45 -7.90 -5.56
C GLY A 370 8.37 -9.09 -5.41
N ILE A 371 9.00 -9.49 -6.50
CA ILE A 371 10.02 -10.53 -6.53
C ILE A 371 11.23 -10.10 -5.71
N LEU A 372 11.73 -8.87 -5.87
CA LEU A 372 12.89 -8.37 -5.14
C LEU A 372 12.67 -8.35 -3.62
N LEU A 373 11.55 -7.76 -3.17
CA LEU A 373 11.21 -7.74 -1.74
C LEU A 373 11.00 -9.15 -1.19
N SER A 374 10.30 -10.01 -1.95
CA SER A 374 10.12 -11.41 -1.56
C SER A 374 11.46 -12.15 -1.47
N ALA A 375 12.40 -11.89 -2.37
CA ALA A 375 13.72 -12.49 -2.38
C ALA A 375 14.55 -12.05 -1.16
N ILE A 376 14.56 -10.75 -0.82
CA ILE A 376 15.22 -10.22 0.37
C ILE A 376 14.64 -10.90 1.63
N TYR A 377 13.32 -11.00 1.74
CA TYR A 377 12.68 -11.63 2.89
C TYR A 377 12.90 -13.14 2.96
N LEU A 378 12.82 -13.85 1.83
CA LEU A 378 13.13 -15.29 1.78
C LEU A 378 14.58 -15.56 2.15
N PHE A 379 15.50 -14.66 1.79
CA PHE A 379 16.89 -14.71 2.22
C PHE A 379 17.00 -14.56 3.75
N TYR A 380 16.33 -13.56 4.36
CA TYR A 380 16.28 -13.42 5.82
C TYR A 380 15.65 -14.63 6.52
N LEU A 381 14.58 -15.18 5.96
CA LEU A 381 13.90 -16.37 6.49
C LEU A 381 14.78 -17.62 6.37
N PHE A 382 15.51 -17.76 5.27
CA PHE A 382 16.50 -18.83 5.08
C PHE A 382 17.63 -18.72 6.11
N LEU A 383 18.18 -17.52 6.32
CA LEU A 383 19.17 -17.28 7.36
C LEU A 383 18.62 -17.64 8.75
N GLY A 384 17.42 -17.16 9.10
CA GLY A 384 16.77 -17.47 10.38
C GLY A 384 16.57 -18.97 10.60
N ARG A 385 16.14 -19.73 9.58
CA ARG A 385 15.99 -21.19 9.68
C ARG A 385 17.33 -21.92 9.77
N LYS A 386 18.33 -21.48 9.02
CA LYS A 386 19.67 -22.10 9.03
C LYS A 386 20.33 -21.93 10.41
N PHE A 387 20.25 -20.74 11.00
CA PHE A 387 20.77 -20.50 12.34
C PHE A 387 19.89 -21.13 13.45
N GLY A 388 18.61 -21.41 13.18
CA GLY A 388 17.72 -22.13 14.10
C GLY A 388 17.96 -23.64 14.19
N LYS A 389 18.41 -24.29 13.10
CA LYS A 389 18.63 -25.76 13.06
C LYS A 389 19.90 -26.23 13.77
N VAL A 390 20.93 -25.38 13.84
CA VAL A 390 22.24 -25.74 14.43
C VAL A 390 22.16 -26.10 15.93
N ASP A 391 21.05 -25.79 16.61
CA ASP A 391 20.86 -26.11 18.05
C ASP A 391 19.95 -27.32 18.30
N GLN A 392 19.30 -27.91 17.29
CA GLN A 392 18.57 -29.17 17.50
C GLN A 392 19.48 -30.39 17.36
N GLU A 393 20.70 -30.19 16.86
CA GLU A 393 21.70 -31.22 16.64
C GLU A 393 22.84 -31.18 17.67
N ASN A 394 22.82 -30.23 18.60
CA ASN A 394 23.68 -30.17 19.80
C ASN A 394 22.82 -30.32 21.05
#